data_AF-A0A9D8G367-F1
#
_entry.id   AF-A0A9D8G367-F1
#
_cell.length_a   1.000
_cell.length_b   1.000
_cell.length_c   1.000
_cell.angle_alpha   90.00
_cell.angle_beta   90.00
_cell.angle_gamma   90.00
#
_symmetry.space_group_name_H-M   'P 1'
#
loop_
_entity.id
_entity.type
_entity.pdbx_description
1 polymer ?
#
loop_
_entity_poly.entity_id
_entity_poly.type
_entity_poly.pdbx_seq_one_letter_code
_entity_poly.pdbx_strand_id
1 'polypeptide(L)'
;MNQVLLVSNAVQTVPVGKVWKIESYMQAGVTISDMSESSATCNYPGRHHAFLVNNQLYYLINGSPGHGSSGTYMAVGNSLPMWIPVGTTVRTSCASDVLSVLEFNLVP
;
A
#
# COMPACT_ATOMS: atom_id res chain seq x y z
N MET A 1 20.95 7.00 -10.43
CA MET A 1 21.39 6.48 -9.11
C MET A 1 20.26 5.67 -8.51
N ASN A 2 20.58 4.55 -7.88
CA ASN A 2 19.61 3.71 -7.16
C ASN A 2 19.47 4.25 -5.73
N GLN A 3 18.28 4.15 -5.15
CA GLN A 3 18.01 4.70 -3.81
C GLN A 3 16.90 3.93 -3.10
N VAL A 4 16.83 4.13 -1.78
CA VAL A 4 15.74 3.65 -0.93
C VAL A 4 14.83 4.84 -0.64
N LEU A 5 13.52 4.63 -0.78
CA LEU A 5 12.50 5.64 -0.57
C LEU A 5 11.51 5.16 0.48
N LEU A 6 11.04 6.11 1.30
CA LEU A 6 9.89 5.94 2.17
C LEU A 6 8.74 6.74 1.56
N VAL A 7 7.71 6.04 1.08
CA VAL A 7 6.53 6.67 0.47
C VAL A 7 5.41 6.69 1.51
N SER A 8 4.86 7.88 1.76
CA SER A 8 3.73 8.11 2.67
C SER A 8 2.50 8.59 1.87
N ASN A 9 1.64 9.45 2.44
CA ASN A 9 0.35 9.81 1.88
C ASN A 9 0.41 10.82 0.72
N ALA A 10 1.57 11.44 0.49
CA ALA A 10 1.81 12.25 -0.70
C ALA A 10 2.00 11.35 -1.93
N VAL A 11 1.27 11.65 -3.02
CA VAL A 11 1.40 10.92 -4.29
C VAL A 11 2.83 11.05 -4.80
N GLN A 12 3.48 9.92 -5.00
CA GLN A 12 4.74 9.84 -5.73
C GLN A 12 4.55 9.05 -7.02
N THR A 13 5.37 9.35 -8.03
CA THR A 13 5.32 8.70 -9.33
C THR A 13 6.67 8.07 -9.64
N VAL A 14 6.68 6.84 -10.14
CA VAL A 14 7.91 6.18 -10.60
C VAL A 14 8.52 7.01 -11.75
N PRO A 15 9.72 7.59 -11.59
CA PRO A 15 10.30 8.49 -12.58
C PRO A 15 10.66 7.80 -13.89
N VAL A 16 10.77 8.59 -14.98
CA VAL A 16 11.23 8.09 -16.28
C VAL A 16 12.63 7.47 -16.16
N GLY A 17 12.81 6.30 -16.78
CA GLY A 17 14.07 5.54 -16.72
C GLY A 17 14.27 4.78 -15.41
N LYS A 18 13.26 4.73 -14.53
CA LYS A 18 13.29 3.98 -13.26
C LYS A 18 12.27 2.86 -13.23
N VAL A 19 12.52 1.91 -12.33
CA VAL A 19 11.57 0.90 -11.87
C VAL A 19 11.63 0.85 -10.35
N TRP A 20 10.49 0.67 -9.70
CA TRP A 20 10.43 0.54 -8.25
C TRP A 20 10.07 -0.88 -7.83
N LYS A 21 10.67 -1.34 -6.75
CA LYS A 21 10.29 -2.54 -6.02
C LYS A 21 9.76 -2.12 -4.66
N ILE A 22 8.49 -2.38 -4.40
CA ILE A 22 7.89 -2.19 -3.09
C ILE A 22 8.23 -3.42 -2.26
N GLU A 23 9.00 -3.23 -1.19
CA GLU A 23 9.50 -4.31 -0.32
C GLU A 23 8.54 -4.60 0.82
N SER A 24 8.02 -3.56 1.46
CA SER A 24 7.16 -3.70 2.63
C SER A 24 6.22 -2.51 2.78
N TYR A 25 5.16 -2.72 3.57
CA TYR A 25 4.23 -1.69 4.00
C TYR A 25 4.11 -1.76 5.52
N MET A 26 4.33 -0.62 6.17
CA MET A 26 4.26 -0.46 7.62
C MET A 26 3.07 0.43 7.94
N GLN A 27 2.10 -0.15 8.65
CA GLN A 27 0.89 0.54 9.08
C GLN A 27 1.07 1.03 10.51
N ALA A 28 0.80 2.30 10.77
CA ALA A 28 0.90 2.86 12.11
C ALA A 28 -0.46 2.82 12.82
N GLY A 29 -0.47 2.43 14.10
CA GLY A 29 -1.68 2.48 14.93
C GLY A 29 -2.72 1.39 14.64
N VAL A 30 -2.33 0.33 13.93
CA VAL A 30 -3.14 -0.89 13.80
C VAL A 30 -2.99 -1.71 15.08
N THR A 31 -4.10 -1.97 15.75
CA THR A 31 -4.12 -2.60 17.09
C THR A 31 -5.06 -3.79 17.16
N ILE A 32 -5.93 -3.98 16.16
CA ILE A 32 -6.79 -5.16 16.09
C ILE A 32 -6.10 -6.22 15.24
N SER A 33 -6.16 -7.47 15.69
CA SER A 33 -5.70 -8.64 14.93
C SER A 33 -6.70 -9.07 13.85
N ASP A 34 -7.93 -8.56 13.94
CA ASP A 34 -9.01 -8.91 13.02
C ASP A 34 -8.80 -8.22 11.68
N MET A 35 -9.11 -8.94 10.61
CA MET A 35 -8.94 -8.52 9.21
C MET A 35 -9.89 -7.39 8.79
N SER A 36 -10.19 -6.42 9.67
CA SER A 36 -11.10 -5.33 9.38
C SER A 36 -10.34 -4.12 8.85
N GLU A 37 -10.85 -3.55 7.77
CA GLU A 37 -10.15 -2.51 7.03
C GLU A 37 -10.87 -1.16 7.14
N SER A 38 -10.09 -0.12 6.86
CA SER A 38 -10.59 1.14 6.35
C SER A 38 -10.36 1.23 4.85
N SER A 39 -11.18 2.02 4.17
CA SER A 39 -10.92 2.44 2.79
C SER A 39 -9.69 3.37 2.74
N ALA A 40 -9.60 4.29 1.77
CA ALA A 40 -8.49 5.27 1.67
C ALA A 40 -8.46 6.31 2.81
N THR A 41 -8.77 5.94 4.05
CA THR A 41 -9.03 6.82 5.20
C THR A 41 -8.41 6.27 6.47
N CYS A 42 -8.08 7.16 7.39
CA CYS A 42 -7.49 6.85 8.70
C CYS A 42 -8.47 7.07 9.85
N ASN A 43 -9.76 7.22 9.53
CA ASN A 43 -10.79 7.62 10.48
C ASN A 43 -11.23 6.46 11.39
N TYR A 44 -10.76 5.25 11.11
CA TYR A 44 -11.09 4.05 11.86
C TYR A 44 -9.83 3.56 12.59
N PRO A 45 -9.56 4.05 13.80
CA PRO A 45 -8.36 3.69 14.54
C PRO A 45 -8.32 2.18 14.80
N GLY A 46 -7.11 1.61 14.75
CA GLY A 46 -6.88 0.19 14.97
C GLY A 46 -7.07 -0.69 13.74
N ARG A 47 -7.72 -0.22 12.65
CA ARG A 47 -7.98 -1.02 11.44
C ARG A 47 -6.83 -1.02 10.46
N HIS A 48 -6.75 -2.07 9.64
CA HIS A 48 -5.79 -2.12 8.54
C HIS A 48 -6.11 -1.06 7.48
N HIS A 49 -5.09 -0.32 7.07
CA HIS A 49 -5.16 0.72 6.04
C HIS A 49 -4.77 0.14 4.67
N ALA A 50 -5.40 0.61 3.59
CA ALA A 50 -4.94 0.31 2.24
C ALA A 50 -3.73 1.19 1.86
N PHE A 51 -2.96 0.77 0.87
CA PHE A 51 -2.16 1.69 0.05
C PHE A 51 -2.74 1.76 -1.36
N LEU A 52 -2.33 2.77 -2.12
CA LEU A 52 -2.84 3.01 -3.46
C LEU A 52 -1.74 2.87 -4.49
N VAL A 53 -2.05 2.16 -5.58
CA VAL A 53 -1.25 2.10 -6.80
C VAL A 53 -2.16 2.52 -7.95
N ASN A 54 -1.82 3.59 -8.68
CA ASN A 54 -2.68 4.16 -9.72
C ASN A 54 -4.13 4.44 -9.27
N ASN A 55 -4.27 4.96 -8.05
CA ASN A 55 -5.56 5.24 -7.41
C ASN A 55 -6.44 4.00 -7.16
N GLN A 56 -5.92 2.79 -7.35
CA GLN A 56 -6.54 1.53 -6.97
C GLN A 56 -6.09 1.12 -5.57
N LEU A 57 -7.02 0.63 -4.75
CA LEU A 57 -6.74 0.18 -3.39
C LEU A 57 -6.13 -1.21 -3.38
N TYR A 58 -5.06 -1.37 -2.61
CA TYR A 58 -4.38 -2.62 -2.36
C TYR A 58 -4.20 -2.83 -0.85
N TYR A 59 -4.42 -4.07 -0.44
CA TYR A 59 -4.40 -4.51 0.95
C TYR A 59 -3.39 -5.64 1.12
N LEU A 60 -2.73 -5.72 2.26
CA LEU A 60 -1.77 -6.80 2.58
C LEU A 60 -2.37 -7.91 3.44
N ILE A 61 -3.69 -7.96 3.58
CA ILE A 61 -4.35 -8.93 4.43
C ILE A 61 -5.13 -9.94 3.59
N ASN A 62 -5.13 -11.20 4.02
CA ASN A 62 -5.97 -12.23 3.44
C ASN A 62 -7.22 -12.38 4.33
N GLY A 63 -8.24 -11.58 4.08
CA GLY A 63 -9.38 -11.45 4.98
C GLY A 63 -10.42 -10.43 4.53
N SER A 64 -11.40 -10.14 5.39
CA SER A 64 -12.62 -9.46 4.98
C SER A 64 -12.64 -7.96 5.24
N PRO A 65 -12.67 -7.07 4.21
CA PRO A 65 -12.68 -5.61 4.40
C PRO A 65 -13.86 -5.07 5.20
N GLY A 66 -14.90 -5.87 5.43
CA GLY A 66 -16.06 -5.46 6.20
C GLY A 66 -16.97 -6.62 6.60
N HIS A 67 -17.49 -6.55 7.82
CA HIS A 67 -18.65 -7.32 8.27
C HIS A 67 -19.91 -6.47 8.11
N GLY A 68 -20.83 -6.93 7.27
CA GLY A 68 -22.22 -6.45 7.22
C GLY A 68 -23.18 -7.62 7.39
N SER A 69 -24.45 -7.35 7.66
CA SER A 69 -25.53 -8.33 7.85
C SER A 69 -25.76 -9.28 6.66
N SER A 70 -25.08 -9.04 5.53
CA SER A 70 -25.26 -9.72 4.25
C SER A 70 -24.03 -10.50 3.76
N GLY A 71 -22.99 -10.66 4.59
CA GLY A 71 -21.85 -11.54 4.32
C GLY A 71 -20.48 -10.87 4.39
N THR A 72 -19.44 -11.70 4.40
CA THR A 72 -18.01 -11.32 4.38
C THR A 72 -17.53 -11.17 2.94
N TYR A 73 -17.17 -9.95 2.54
CA TYR A 73 -16.39 -9.73 1.31
C TYR A 73 -14.94 -10.10 1.59
N MET A 74 -14.24 -10.86 0.75
CA MET A 74 -12.82 -11.16 0.96
C MET A 74 -11.98 -10.27 0.05
N ALA A 75 -11.02 -9.52 0.60
CA ALA A 75 -9.97 -8.90 -0.18
C ALA A 75 -8.83 -9.91 -0.36
N VAL A 76 -8.28 -9.96 -1.57
CA VAL A 76 -7.05 -10.71 -1.82
C VAL A 76 -5.90 -9.91 -1.25
N GLY A 77 -5.23 -10.48 -0.25
CA GLY A 77 -3.99 -9.95 0.28
C GLY A 77 -2.91 -9.95 -0.79
N ASN A 78 -2.34 -8.77 -1.04
CA ASN A 78 -1.23 -8.66 -1.95
C ASN A 78 0.02 -9.17 -1.26
N SER A 79 0.79 -9.96 -1.99
CA SER A 79 2.10 -10.41 -1.54
C SER A 79 3.14 -9.35 -1.89
N LEU A 80 4.01 -9.05 -0.94
CA LEU A 80 5.23 -8.28 -1.16
C LEU A 80 6.44 -9.21 -1.15
N PRO A 81 7.51 -8.89 -1.91
CA PRO A 81 7.67 -7.66 -2.68
C PRO A 81 6.90 -7.66 -4.01
N MET A 82 6.64 -6.46 -4.54
CA MET A 82 6.07 -6.27 -5.89
C MET A 82 6.85 -5.25 -6.71
N TRP A 83 6.87 -5.44 -8.03
CA TRP A 83 7.51 -4.51 -8.97
C TRP A 83 6.47 -3.63 -9.65
N ILE A 84 6.77 -2.34 -9.76
CA ILE A 84 5.90 -1.38 -10.46
C ILE A 84 6.67 -0.59 -11.52
N PRO A 85 6.09 -0.41 -12.72
CA PRO A 85 6.76 0.24 -13.83
C PRO A 85 6.75 1.78 -13.71
N VAL A 86 7.58 2.41 -14.54
CA VAL A 86 7.57 3.86 -14.81
C VAL A 86 6.15 4.41 -14.99
N GLY A 87 5.90 5.62 -14.47
CA GLY A 87 4.61 6.29 -14.56
C GLY A 87 3.55 5.79 -13.57
N THR A 88 3.84 4.71 -12.84
CA THR A 88 2.96 4.24 -11.75
C THR A 88 2.96 5.26 -10.62
N THR A 89 1.78 5.59 -10.11
CA THR A 89 1.62 6.44 -8.92
C THR A 89 1.41 5.60 -7.69
N VAL A 90 2.02 5.99 -6.57
CA VAL A 90 1.94 5.29 -5.29
C VAL A 90 1.76 6.28 -4.14
N ARG A 91 0.91 5.93 -3.17
CA ARG A 91 0.83 6.58 -1.86
C ARG A 91 0.21 5.65 -0.82
N THR A 92 0.44 5.93 0.45
CA THR A 92 -0.33 5.33 1.54
C THR A 92 -1.66 6.06 1.74
N SER A 93 -2.63 5.39 2.39
CA SER A 93 -3.86 6.08 2.81
C SER A 93 -3.61 7.06 3.95
N CYS A 94 -2.66 6.74 4.84
CA CYS A 94 -2.42 7.48 6.07
C CYS A 94 -1.02 8.08 6.13
N ALA A 95 -0.91 9.30 6.65
CA ALA A 95 0.35 10.03 6.76
C ALA A 95 1.38 9.33 7.65
N SER A 96 0.92 8.56 8.64
CA SER A 96 1.79 7.80 9.54
C SER A 96 2.20 6.43 8.97
N ASP A 97 1.57 5.98 7.89
CA ASP A 97 1.96 4.74 7.23
C ASP A 97 3.09 4.99 6.24
N VAL A 98 3.87 3.94 5.96
CA VAL A 98 5.02 4.04 5.09
C VAL A 98 5.18 2.79 4.23
N LEU A 99 5.40 2.98 2.93
CA LEU A 99 5.91 1.95 2.02
C LEU A 99 7.43 2.06 1.92
N SER A 100 8.12 0.94 2.10
CA SER A 100 9.56 0.83 1.83
C SER A 100 9.76 0.45 0.37
N VAL A 101 10.47 1.30 -0.37
CA VAL A 101 10.64 1.16 -1.82
C VAL A 101 12.12 1.20 -2.19
N LEU A 102 12.53 0.27 -3.04
CA LEU A 102 13.82 0.31 -3.73
C LEU A 102 13.61 0.87 -5.14
N GLU A 103 14.28 1.97 -5.47
CA GLU A 103 14.31 2.55 -6.81
C GLU A 103 15.57 2.12 -7.56
N PHE A 104 15.38 1.57 -8.75
CA PHE A 104 16.46 1.14 -9.65
C PHE A 104 16.45 1.91 -10.96
N ASN A 105 17.63 2.15 -11.53
CA ASN A 105 17.73 2.60 -12.93
C ASN A 105 17.43 1.40 -13.85
N LEU A 106 16.57 1.60 -14.84
CA LEU A 106 16.29 0.61 -15.87
C LEU A 106 17.37 0.72 -16.95
N VAL A 107 18.22 -0.31 -17.08
CA VAL A 107 19.26 -0.39 -18.11
C VAL A 107 18.86 -1.53 -19.07
N PRO A 108 18.64 -1.25 -20.37
CA PRO A 108 18.31 -2.26 -21.38
C PRO A 108 19.40 -3.31 -21.60
#